data_AF-A0A5S6QPL1-F1
#
_entry.id   AF-A0A5S6QPL1-F1
#
_cell.length_a   1.000
_cell.length_b   1.000
_cell.length_c   1.000
_cell.angle_alpha   90.00
_cell.angle_beta   90.00
_cell.angle_gamma   90.00
#
_symmetry.space_group_name_H-M   'P 1'
#
loop_
_entity.id
_entity.type
_entity.pdbx_description
1 polymer ?
#
loop_
_entity_poly.entity_id
_entity_poly.type
_entity_poly.pdbx_seq_one_letter_code
_entity_poly.pdbx_strand_id
1 'polypeptide(L)'
;MGSPLSPVMAEIFMEHLEDIAFKDGFTAFGVKMFKRYVDDIFVIIETGKEVALLDHLNGLFTGQISFTMEREENGMLAFLDSLVMRDQGLIKTKVYRKPTNSERYLNFH
;
A
#
# COMPACT_ATOMS: atom_id res chain seq x y z
N MET A 1 19.63 -10.13 -1.93
CA MET A 1 19.49 -9.76 -0.50
C MET A 1 20.47 -8.63 -0.24
N GLY A 2 19.95 -7.40 -0.07
CA GLY A 2 20.75 -6.18 0.06
C GLY A 2 21.46 -6.05 1.40
N SER A 3 22.01 -4.86 1.67
CA SER A 3 22.64 -4.55 2.96
C SER A 3 21.64 -4.75 4.10
N PRO A 4 22.06 -5.35 5.24
CA PRO A 4 21.18 -5.53 6.41
C PRO A 4 20.67 -4.20 6.99
N LEU A 5 21.32 -3.08 6.68
CA LEU A 5 20.91 -1.75 7.11
C LEU A 5 19.81 -1.14 6.23
N SER A 6 19.67 -1.60 4.99
CA SER A 6 18.74 -0.99 4.02
C SER A 6 17.27 -1.01 4.48
N PRO A 7 16.72 -2.11 5.04
CA PRO A 7 15.33 -2.11 5.51
C PRO A 7 15.10 -1.11 6.65
N VAL A 8 16.07 -0.96 7.56
CA VAL A 8 15.97 -0.01 8.67
C VAL A 8 15.94 1.43 8.17
N MET A 9 16.77 1.76 7.17
CA MET A 9 16.77 3.09 6.58
C MET A 9 15.47 3.39 5.81
N ALA A 10 14.93 2.40 5.09
CA ALA A 10 13.65 2.53 4.42
C ALA A 10 12.52 2.80 5.43
N GLU A 11 12.50 2.06 6.54
CA GLU A 11 11.50 2.24 7.60
C GLU A 11 11.55 3.64 8.20
N ILE A 12 12.74 4.13 8.59
CA ILE A 12 12.91 5.47 9.17
C ILE A 12 12.45 6.56 8.20
N PHE A 13 12.78 6.44 6.91
CA PHE A 13 12.35 7.41 5.91
C PHE A 13 10.83 7.42 5.75
N MET A 14 10.22 6.23 5.69
CA MET A 14 8.77 6.11 5.53
C MET A 14 8.00 6.61 6.76
N GLU A 15 8.48 6.37 7.97
CA GLU A 15 7.92 6.96 9.20
C GLU A 15 8.00 8.49 9.17
N HIS A 16 9.16 9.04 8.81
CA HIS A 16 9.34 10.49 8.70
C HIS A 16 8.40 11.11 7.65
N LEU A 17 8.21 10.43 6.53
CA LEU A 17 7.28 10.86 5.48
C LEU A 17 5.85 10.88 5.98
N GLU A 18 5.41 9.85 6.71
CA GLU A 18 4.06 9.79 7.31
C GLU A 18 3.83 10.91 8.32
N ASP A 19 4.81 11.21 9.17
CA ASP A 19 4.73 12.31 10.15
C ASP A 19 4.50 13.67 9.47
N ILE A 20 5.16 13.90 8.32
CA ILE A 20 4.97 15.12 7.53
C ILE A 20 3.62 15.08 6.81
N ALA A 21 3.29 13.95 6.18
CA ALA A 21 2.08 13.79 5.38
C ALA A 21 0.81 14.00 6.19
N PHE A 22 0.81 13.53 7.44
CA PHE A 22 -0.37 13.49 8.30
C PHE A 22 -0.22 14.30 9.58
N LYS A 23 0.61 15.36 9.55
CA LYS A 23 0.82 16.27 10.69
C LYS A 23 -0.49 16.83 11.27
N ASP A 24 -1.45 17.15 10.40
CA ASP A 24 -2.78 17.67 10.78
C ASP A 24 -3.84 16.56 10.91
N GLY A 25 -3.42 15.29 10.81
CA GLY A 25 -4.25 14.09 10.94
C GLY A 25 -4.80 13.54 9.62
N PHE A 26 -5.19 12.27 9.65
CA PHE A 26 -5.73 11.52 8.52
C PHE A 26 -7.10 12.03 8.00
N THR A 27 -7.84 12.75 8.84
CA THR A 27 -9.22 13.17 8.56
C THR A 27 -9.32 14.18 7.42
N ALA A 28 -8.30 15.02 7.22
CA ALA A 28 -8.25 15.98 6.11
C ALA A 28 -8.43 15.30 4.74
N PHE A 29 -7.93 14.07 4.61
CA PHE A 29 -8.02 13.27 3.39
C PHE A 29 -9.19 12.28 3.39
N GLY A 30 -10.06 12.28 4.41
CA GLY A 30 -11.13 11.28 4.54
C GLY A 30 -10.59 9.85 4.70
N VAL A 31 -9.37 9.70 5.20
CA VAL A 31 -8.75 8.40 5.46
C VAL A 31 -9.32 7.84 6.76
N LYS A 32 -9.91 6.64 6.66
CA LYS A 32 -10.43 5.88 7.81
C LYS A 32 -9.38 4.95 8.40
N MET A 33 -8.48 4.45 7.56
CA MET A 33 -7.41 3.55 7.95
C MET A 33 -6.23 3.72 7.01
N PHE A 34 -5.03 3.76 7.57
CA PHE A 34 -3.76 3.79 6.85
C PHE A 34 -2.84 2.77 7.54
N LYS A 35 -2.32 1.81 6.77
CA LYS A 35 -1.36 0.80 7.26
C LYS A 35 -0.28 0.59 6.22
N ARG A 36 0.96 0.48 6.68
CA ARG A 36 2.13 0.28 5.85
C ARG A 36 2.84 -1.03 6.20
N TYR A 37 3.42 -1.67 5.20
CA TYR A 37 4.34 -2.78 5.31
C TYR A 37 5.59 -2.44 4.48
N VAL A 38 6.66 -1.96 5.15
CA VAL A 38 7.86 -1.41 4.52
C VAL A 38 7.50 -0.27 3.56
N ASP A 39 7.38 -0.53 2.26
CA ASP A 39 7.03 0.41 1.19
C ASP A 39 5.59 0.25 0.67
N ASP A 40 4.94 -0.89 0.93
CA ASP A 40 3.56 -1.15 0.51
C ASP A 40 2.55 -0.54 1.49
N ILE A 41 1.58 0.21 0.97
CA ILE A 41 0.59 0.94 1.78
C ILE A 41 -0.82 0.45 1.45
N PHE A 42 -1.60 0.16 2.49
CA PHE A 42 -3.02 -0.15 2.43
C PHE A 42 -3.85 0.96 3.07
N VAL A 43 -4.80 1.51 2.32
CA VAL A 43 -5.63 2.64 2.76
C VAL A 43 -7.11 2.33 2.58
N ILE A 44 -7.91 2.62 3.62
CA ILE A 44 -9.37 2.74 3.51
C ILE A 44 -9.70 4.23 3.52
N ILE A 45 -10.22 4.74 2.42
CA ILE A 45 -10.50 6.16 2.20
C ILE A 45 -11.89 6.35 1.61
N GLU A 46 -12.45 7.55 1.78
CA GLU A 46 -13.67 7.98 1.08
C GLU A 46 -13.45 8.04 -0.44
N THR A 47 -14.42 7.51 -1.18
CA THR A 47 -14.42 7.51 -2.65
C THR A 47 -14.35 8.94 -3.20
N GLY A 48 -13.44 9.17 -4.14
CA GLY A 48 -13.15 10.45 -4.77
C GLY A 48 -11.98 11.21 -4.13
N LYS A 49 -11.51 10.83 -2.93
CA LYS A 49 -10.36 11.48 -2.27
C LYS A 49 -9.03 10.77 -2.51
N GLU A 50 -9.05 9.59 -3.12
CA GLU A 50 -7.86 8.78 -3.34
C GLU A 50 -6.80 9.46 -4.23
N VAL A 51 -7.21 10.23 -5.23
CA VAL A 51 -6.28 10.97 -6.11
C VAL A 51 -5.62 12.11 -5.34
N ALA A 52 -6.39 12.85 -4.54
CA ALA A 52 -5.87 13.95 -3.74
C ALA A 52 -4.85 13.46 -2.70
N LEU A 53 -5.08 12.29 -2.10
CA LEU A 53 -4.10 11.66 -1.21
C LEU A 53 -2.83 11.28 -1.97
N LEU A 54 -2.97 10.67 -3.15
CA LEU A 54 -1.82 10.28 -3.98
C LEU A 54 -0.97 11.48 -4.39
N ASP A 55 -1.62 12.56 -4.85
CA ASP A 55 -0.96 13.80 -5.24
C ASP A 55 -0.27 14.48 -4.04
N HIS A 56 -0.91 14.46 -2.87
CA HIS A 56 -0.32 14.96 -1.62
C HIS A 56 0.98 14.20 -1.28
N LEU A 57 0.93 12.87 -1.23
CA LEU A 57 2.10 12.04 -0.92
C LEU A 57 3.23 12.25 -1.94
N ASN A 58 2.90 12.32 -3.23
CA ASN A 58 3.87 12.56 -4.29
C ASN A 58 4.45 13.99 -4.28
N GLY A 59 3.75 14.95 -3.69
CA GLY A 59 4.21 16.34 -3.56
C GLY A 59 5.27 16.56 -2.48
N LEU A 60 5.32 15.71 -1.44
CA LEU A 60 6.17 15.93 -0.26
C LEU A 60 7.67 15.85 -0.57
N PHE A 61 8.08 14.85 -1.34
CA PHE A 61 9.48 14.54 -1.64
C PHE A 61 9.68 14.34 -3.15
N THR A 62 9.27 15.35 -3.92
CA THR A 62 9.28 15.33 -5.38
C THR A 62 10.65 14.92 -5.93
N GLY A 63 10.69 13.86 -6.75
CA GLY A 63 11.92 13.36 -7.38
C GLY A 63 12.76 12.42 -6.51
N GLN A 64 12.37 12.17 -5.25
CA GLN A 64 13.04 11.22 -4.36
C GLN A 64 12.25 9.93 -4.18
N ILE A 65 10.92 10.04 -4.10
CA ILE A 65 9.99 8.91 -4.04
C ILE A 65 8.76 9.21 -4.89
N SER A 66 8.17 8.15 -5.45
CA SER A 66 6.94 8.22 -6.21
C SER A 66 6.03 7.07 -5.79
N PHE A 67 4.84 7.42 -5.35
CA PHE A 67 3.76 6.52 -5.01
C PHE A 67 2.91 6.25 -6.24
N THR A 68 2.53 5.00 -6.39
CA THR A 68 1.46 4.56 -7.28
C THR A 68 0.32 4.03 -6.45
N MET A 69 -0.85 3.89 -7.05
CA MET A 69 -2.04 3.42 -6.36
C MET A 69 -2.80 2.43 -7.24
N GLU A 70 -3.20 1.33 -6.63
CA GLU A 70 -4.20 0.42 -7.16
C GLU A 70 -5.53 0.67 -6.43
N ARG A 71 -6.63 0.64 -7.18
CA ARG A 71 -7.98 0.80 -6.62
C ARG A 71 -8.64 -0.56 -6.46
N GLU A 72 -9.46 -0.68 -5.43
CA GLU A 72 -10.33 -1.84 -5.26
C GLU A 72 -11.27 -1.96 -6.48
N GLU A 73 -11.36 -3.15 -7.05
CA GLU A 73 -12.24 -3.48 -8.16
C GLU A 73 -13.20 -4.60 -7.74
N ASN A 74 -14.51 -4.42 -7.95
CA ASN A 74 -15.55 -5.39 -7.57
C ASN A 74 -15.48 -5.84 -6.09
N GLY A 75 -15.11 -4.94 -5.19
CA GLY A 75 -14.99 -5.27 -3.77
C GLY A 75 -13.69 -6.00 -3.41
N MET A 76 -12.70 -6.04 -4.30
CA MET A 76 -11.47 -6.81 -4.14
C MET A 76 -10.22 -5.97 -4.42
N LEU A 77 -9.17 -6.15 -3.62
CA LEU A 77 -7.87 -5.51 -3.80
C LEU A 77 -6.76 -6.50 -3.41
N ALA A 78 -5.75 -6.65 -4.28
CA ALA A 78 -4.56 -7.40 -3.94
C ALA A 78 -3.66 -6.54 -3.04
N PHE A 79 -3.13 -7.14 -1.97
CA PHE A 79 -2.16 -6.51 -1.08
C PHE A 79 -1.18 -7.57 -0.57
N LEU A 80 0.11 -7.40 -0.86
CA LEU A 80 1.15 -8.42 -0.65
C LEU A 80 0.73 -9.76 -1.30
N ASP A 81 0.74 -10.85 -0.52
CA ASP A 81 0.30 -12.19 -0.95
C ASP A 81 -1.18 -12.47 -0.64
N SER A 82 -1.97 -11.43 -0.32
CA SER A 82 -3.38 -11.56 0.08
C SER A 82 -4.32 -10.82 -0.87
N LEU A 83 -5.44 -11.47 -1.22
CA LEU A 83 -6.58 -10.83 -1.87
C LEU A 83 -7.53 -10.40 -0.76
N VAL A 84 -7.61 -9.10 -0.52
CA VAL A 84 -8.53 -8.48 0.42
C VAL A 84 -9.87 -8.32 -0.27
N MET A 85 -10.93 -8.84 0.33
CA MET A 85 -12.28 -8.81 -0.21
C MET A 85 -13.24 -8.20 0.80
N ARG A 86 -14.08 -7.30 0.34
CA ARG A 86 -15.16 -6.70 1.11
C ARG A 86 -16.43 -7.53 0.95
N ASP A 87 -16.96 -8.04 2.06
CA ASP A 87 -18.16 -8.88 2.07
C ASP A 87 -19.13 -8.40 3.15
N GLN A 88 -20.21 -7.73 2.74
CA GLN A 88 -21.28 -7.25 3.64
C GLN A 88 -20.78 -6.45 4.85
N GLY A 89 -19.73 -5.64 4.68
CA GLY A 89 -19.13 -4.83 5.75
C GLY A 89 -18.05 -5.54 6.56
N LEU A 90 -17.77 -6.82 6.27
CA LEU A 90 -16.62 -7.55 6.79
C LEU A 90 -15.48 -7.58 5.77
N ILE A 91 -14.26 -7.74 6.27
CA ILE A 91 -13.07 -7.98 5.45
C ILE A 91 -12.78 -9.48 5.50
N LYS A 92 -12.68 -10.11 4.33
CA LYS A 92 -12.20 -11.48 4.14
C LYS A 92 -10.89 -11.44 3.37
N THR A 93 -9.99 -12.38 3.65
CA THR A 93 -8.73 -12.52 2.91
C THR A 93 -8.61 -13.92 2.32
N LYS A 94 -7.96 -14.03 1.18
CA LYS A 94 -7.50 -15.29 0.57
C LYS A 94 -6.07 -15.12 0.08
N VAL A 95 -5.35 -16.22 -0.13
CA VAL A 95 -4.04 -16.15 -0.79
C VAL A 95 -4.23 -15.63 -2.21
N TYR A 96 -3.53 -14.57 -2.57
CA TYR A 96 -3.52 -14.04 -3.93
C TYR A 96 -2.39 -14.70 -4.73
N ARG A 97 -2.71 -15.13 -5.95
CA ARG A 97 -1.72 -15.62 -6.93
C ARG A 97 -1.74 -14.65 -8.09
N LYS A 98 -0.60 -14.04 -8.38
CA LYS A 98 -0.45 -13.18 -9.57
C LYS A 98 -0.83 -13.96 -10.83
N PRO A 99 -1.43 -13.34 -11.86
CA PRO A 99 -1.78 -14.02 -13.11
C PRO A 99 -0.59 -14.71 -13.80
N THR A 100 0.63 -14.24 -13.51
CA THR A 100 1.89 -14.80 -14.01
C THR A 100 2.38 -16.02 -13.23
N ASN A 101 1.66 -16.46 -12.20
CA ASN A 101 2.02 -17.65 -11.44
C ASN A 101 1.86 -18.90 -12.31
N SER A 102 2.98 -19.54 -12.65
CA SER A 102 3.03 -20.77 -13.45
C SER A 102 2.78 -22.04 -12.64
N GLU A 103 2.57 -21.92 -11.33
CA GLU A 103 2.48 -23.02 -10.35
C GLU A 103 3.71 -23.96 -10.35
N ARG A 104 4.82 -23.54 -10.98
CA ARG A 104 6.07 -24.27 -10.97
C ARG A 104 6.88 -23.90 -9.74
N TYR A 105 6.99 -24.85 -8.81
CA TYR A 105 7.77 -24.69 -7.58
C TYR A 105 9.24 -25.13 -7.74
N LEU A 106 9.49 -26.15 -8.57
CA LEU A 106 10.83 -26.67 -8.85
C LEU A 106 10.93 -26.99 -10.34
N ASN A 107 12.06 -26.63 -10.96
CA ASN A 107 12.39 -27.03 -12.32
C ASN A 107 13.30 -28.25 -12.25
N PHE A 108 12.76 -29.45 -12.46
CA PHE A 108 13.50 -30.73 -12.38
C PHE A 108 14.10 -31.19 -13.73
N HIS A 109 14.37 -30.25 -14.64
CA HIS A 109 14.99 -30.51 -15.94
C HIS A 109 16.03 -29.45 -16.25
#